data_AF-A0A1Z8S7K0-F1
#
_entry.id   AF-A0A1Z8S7K0-F1
#
_cell.length_a   1.000
_cell.length_b   1.000
_cell.length_c   1.000
_cell.angle_alpha   90.00
_cell.angle_beta   90.00
_cell.angle_gamma   90.00
#
_symmetry.space_group_name_H-M   'P 1'
#
loop_
_entity.id
_entity.type
_entity.pdbx_description
1 polymer ?
#
loop_
_entity_poly.entity_id
_entity_poly.type
_entity_poly.pdbx_seq_one_letter_code
_entity_poly.pdbx_strand_id
1 'polypeptide(L)'
;MRIQELTENYFDKLKADAQNLLMSALANGETEVSTDSLVKELNQMNYSVTAQSLGNLFRDSKLVKSINPDKIFLNTDNNLTQYSKDATMDNEKKVANMAKKTIDRDLK
;
A
#
# COMPACT_ATOMS: atom_id res chain seq x y z
N MET A 1 12.13 -23.45 -24.77
CA MET A 1 11.10 -23.00 -23.82
C MET A 1 11.09 -21.48 -23.62
N ARG A 2 11.39 -20.65 -24.63
CA ARG A 2 11.48 -19.18 -24.42
C ARG A 2 10.14 -18.45 -24.26
N ILE A 3 9.03 -19.03 -24.74
CA ILE A 3 7.74 -18.34 -24.75
C ILE A 3 7.09 -18.34 -23.36
N GLN A 4 7.29 -19.38 -22.55
CA GLN A 4 6.73 -19.48 -21.18
C GLN A 4 7.37 -18.50 -20.19
N GLU A 5 8.70 -18.38 -20.19
CA GLU A 5 9.43 -17.46 -19.30
C GLU A 5 9.13 -15.97 -19.58
N LEU A 6 8.82 -15.63 -20.84
CA LEU A 6 8.45 -14.27 -21.26
C LEU A 6 7.04 -13.91 -20.78
N THR A 7 6.10 -14.86 -20.80
CA THR A 7 4.73 -14.65 -20.32
C THR A 7 4.64 -14.60 -18.80
N GLU A 8 5.38 -15.45 -18.07
CA GLU A 8 5.39 -15.41 -16.60
C GLU A 8 5.94 -14.08 -16.08
N ASN A 9 7.07 -13.61 -16.65
CA ASN A 9 7.62 -12.30 -16.33
C ASN A 9 6.66 -11.13 -16.62
N TYR A 10 5.84 -11.23 -17.67
CA TYR A 10 4.88 -10.19 -18.00
C TYR A 10 3.79 -10.07 -16.92
N PHE A 11 3.20 -11.20 -16.51
CA PHE A 11 2.15 -11.21 -15.49
C PHE A 11 2.67 -10.83 -14.11
N ASP A 12 3.87 -11.27 -13.75
CA ASP A 12 4.49 -10.91 -12.48
C ASP A 12 4.81 -9.42 -12.40
N LYS A 13 5.36 -8.84 -13.47
CA LYS A 13 5.62 -7.39 -13.54
C LYS A 13 4.34 -6.59 -13.53
N LEU A 14 3.34 -6.99 -14.31
CA LEU A 14 2.02 -6.38 -14.31
C LEU A 14 1.41 -6.38 -12.89
N LYS A 15 1.50 -7.51 -12.19
CA LYS A 15 0.99 -7.64 -10.83
C LYS A 15 1.75 -6.74 -9.86
N ALA A 16 3.07 -6.71 -9.95
CA ALA A 16 3.92 -5.87 -9.09
C ALA A 16 3.64 -4.38 -9.32
N ASP A 17 3.56 -3.94 -10.57
CA ASP A 17 3.29 -2.54 -10.91
C ASP A 17 1.88 -2.13 -10.47
N ALA A 18 0.88 -2.97 -10.73
CA ALA A 18 -0.49 -2.72 -10.29
C ALA A 18 -0.60 -2.71 -8.75
N GLN A 19 0.14 -3.57 -8.04
CA GLN A 19 0.21 -3.53 -6.58
C GLN A 19 0.89 -2.25 -6.06
N ASN A 20 1.95 -1.79 -6.70
CA ASN A 20 2.65 -0.55 -6.32
C ASN A 20 1.74 0.67 -6.46
N LEU A 21 0.93 0.75 -7.51
CA LEU A 21 -0.07 1.81 -7.69
C LEU A 21 -1.10 1.80 -6.56
N LEU A 22 -1.67 0.63 -6.26
CA LEU A 22 -2.65 0.48 -5.19
C LEU A 22 -2.05 0.77 -3.80
N MET A 23 -0.80 0.39 -3.55
CA MET A 23 -0.08 0.73 -2.32
C MET A 23 0.19 2.23 -2.20
N SER A 24 0.49 2.90 -3.31
CA SER A 24 0.69 4.36 -3.34
C SER A 24 -0.62 5.10 -3.04
N ALA A 25 -1.74 4.67 -3.62
CA ALA A 25 -3.06 5.18 -3.30
C ALA A 25 -3.40 4.95 -1.81
N LEU A 26 -3.14 3.75 -1.28
CA LEU A 26 -3.32 3.44 0.14
C LEU A 26 -2.46 4.33 1.04
N ALA A 27 -1.21 4.60 0.66
CA ALA A 27 -0.29 5.47 1.39
C ALA A 27 -0.74 6.94 1.39
N ASN A 28 -1.40 7.39 0.33
CA ASN A 28 -2.06 8.70 0.25
C ASN A 28 -3.36 8.77 1.10
N GLY A 29 -3.78 7.66 1.71
CA GLY A 29 -5.00 7.57 2.50
C GLY A 29 -6.25 7.26 1.67
N GLU A 30 -6.10 6.91 0.39
CA GLU A 30 -7.21 6.50 -0.45
C GLU A 30 -7.63 5.06 -0.09
N THR A 31 -8.93 4.87 0.11
CA THR A 31 -9.52 3.53 0.39
C THR A 31 -10.19 2.93 -0.84
N GLU A 32 -10.32 3.73 -1.90
CA GLU A 32 -10.97 3.37 -3.15
C GLU A 32 -10.20 3.98 -4.32
N VAL A 33 -9.97 3.18 -5.37
CA VAL A 33 -9.28 3.61 -6.59
C VAL A 33 -10.22 3.38 -7.76
N SER A 34 -10.30 4.33 -8.69
CA SER A 34 -11.09 4.15 -9.92
C SER A 34 -10.48 3.04 -10.77
N THR A 35 -11.31 2.05 -11.14
CA THR A 35 -10.87 0.91 -11.97
C THR A 35 -10.35 1.40 -13.32
N ASP A 36 -11.05 2.36 -13.95
CA ASP A 36 -10.61 2.98 -15.21
C ASP A 36 -9.27 3.71 -15.09
N SER A 37 -9.03 4.37 -13.96
CA SER A 37 -7.76 5.07 -13.72
C SER A 37 -6.60 4.08 -13.64
N LEU A 38 -6.78 2.98 -12.91
CA LEU A 38 -5.77 1.91 -12.83
C LEU A 38 -5.53 1.26 -14.20
N VAL A 39 -6.60 0.96 -14.95
CA VAL A 39 -6.52 0.44 -16.31
C VAL A 39 -5.73 1.38 -17.21
N LYS A 40 -5.99 2.69 -17.11
CA LYS A 40 -5.31 3.70 -17.93
C LYS A 40 -3.82 3.77 -17.62
N GLU A 41 -3.43 3.79 -16.34
CA GLU A 41 -2.02 3.83 -15.96
C GLU A 41 -1.27 2.57 -16.40
N LEU A 42 -1.88 1.39 -16.25
CA LEU A 42 -1.26 0.14 -16.69
C LEU A 42 -1.14 0.09 -18.23
N ASN A 43 -2.13 0.59 -18.96
CA ASN A 43 -2.02 0.74 -20.42
C ASN A 43 -0.92 1.75 -20.82
N GLN A 44 -0.72 2.83 -20.05
CA GLN A 44 0.39 3.77 -20.26
C GLN A 44 1.76 3.13 -20.00
N MET A 45 1.83 2.15 -19.10
CA MET A 45 3.01 1.31 -18.88
C MET A 45 3.18 0.19 -19.92
N ASN A 46 2.42 0.25 -21.03
CA ASN A 46 2.46 -0.71 -22.12
C ASN A 46 1.93 -2.11 -21.76
N TYR A 47 1.12 -2.22 -20.70
CA TYR A 47 0.38 -3.43 -20.37
C TYR A 47 -1.02 -3.40 -20.98
N SER A 48 -1.37 -4.44 -21.74
CA SER A 48 -2.72 -4.57 -22.28
C SER A 48 -3.64 -5.20 -21.23
N VAL A 49 -4.34 -4.37 -20.47
CA VAL A 49 -5.24 -4.80 -19.38
C VAL A 49 -6.63 -4.16 -19.48
N THR A 50 -7.63 -4.89 -18.98
CA THR A 50 -9.03 -4.45 -18.89
C THR A 50 -9.52 -4.54 -17.45
N ALA A 51 -10.62 -3.87 -17.12
CA ALA A 51 -11.27 -3.98 -15.82
C ALA A 51 -11.54 -5.44 -15.41
N GLN A 52 -11.95 -6.28 -16.37
CA GLN A 52 -12.21 -7.70 -16.15
C GLN A 52 -10.90 -8.47 -15.85
N SER A 53 -9.81 -8.14 -16.54
CA SER A 53 -8.49 -8.74 -16.30
C SER A 53 -7.97 -8.41 -14.89
N LEU A 54 -8.21 -7.19 -14.41
CA LEU A 54 -7.83 -6.77 -13.05
C LEU A 54 -8.60 -7.55 -11.98
N GLY A 55 -9.89 -7.80 -12.20
CA GLY A 55 -10.71 -8.65 -11.33
C GLY A 55 -10.10 -10.05 -11.14
N ASN A 56 -9.55 -10.63 -12.20
CA ASN A 56 -8.86 -11.92 -12.12
C ASN A 56 -7.45 -11.79 -11.51
N LEU A 57 -6.72 -10.72 -11.82
CA LEU A 57 -5.36 -10.49 -11.32
C LEU A 57 -5.31 -10.35 -9.79
N PHE A 58 -6.33 -9.69 -9.22
CA PHE A 58 -6.40 -9.37 -7.80
C PHE A 58 -7.35 -10.26 -6.99
N ARG A 59 -7.95 -11.27 -7.62
CA ARG A 59 -8.86 -12.21 -6.93
C ARG A 59 -8.23 -12.83 -5.68
N ASP A 60 -6.93 -13.15 -5.74
CA ASP A 60 -6.17 -13.76 -4.65
C ASP A 60 -5.29 -12.74 -3.89
N SER A 61 -5.46 -11.44 -4.15
CA SER A 61 -4.64 -10.41 -3.54
C SER A 61 -5.20 -9.98 -2.19
N LYS A 62 -4.39 -10.08 -1.13
CA LYS A 62 -4.78 -9.59 0.21
C LYS A 62 -5.01 -8.07 0.24
N LEU A 63 -4.36 -7.33 -0.67
CA LEU A 63 -4.42 -5.87 -0.79
C LEU A 63 -5.79 -5.34 -1.25
N VAL A 64 -6.56 -6.14 -1.97
CA VAL A 64 -7.84 -5.72 -2.56
C VAL A 64 -8.98 -6.42 -1.83
N LYS A 65 -9.94 -5.64 -1.35
CA LYS A 65 -11.14 -6.14 -0.66
C LYS A 65 -12.21 -6.58 -1.65
N SER A 66 -12.46 -5.75 -2.66
CA SER A 66 -13.41 -6.03 -3.74
C SER A 66 -13.11 -5.17 -4.97
N ILE A 67 -13.52 -5.65 -6.14
CA ILE A 67 -13.40 -4.95 -7.41
C ILE A 67 -14.78 -4.85 -8.04
N ASN A 68 -15.17 -3.63 -8.37
CA ASN A 68 -16.34 -3.30 -9.18
C ASN A 68 -15.88 -2.69 -10.51
N PRO A 69 -16.76 -2.64 -11.53
CA PRO A 69 -16.46 -1.98 -12.81
C PRO A 69 -15.97 -0.55 -12.66
N ASP A 70 -16.50 0.19 -11.67
CA ASP A 70 -16.15 1.61 -11.47
C ASP A 70 -15.01 1.83 -10.46
N LYS A 71 -14.95 0.99 -9.41
CA LYS A 71 -14.03 1.19 -8.28
C LYS A 71 -13.43 -0.11 -7.75
N ILE A 72 -12.19 -0.01 -7.29
CA ILE A 72 -11.42 -1.02 -6.55
C ILE A 72 -11.37 -0.58 -5.10
N PHE A 73 -11.91 -1.40 -4.20
CA PHE A 73 -11.86 -1.15 -2.76
C PHE A 73 -10.61 -1.79 -2.19
N LEU A 74 -9.78 -0.95 -1.57
CA LEU A 74 -8.54 -1.38 -0.94
C LEU A 74 -8.81 -1.93 0.45
N ASN A 75 -8.07 -2.96 0.81
CA ASN A 75 -8.16 -3.55 2.14
C ASN A 75 -7.23 -2.79 3.11
N THR A 76 -7.80 -1.79 3.77
CA THR A 76 -7.16 -0.98 4.82
C THR A 76 -6.95 -1.75 6.13
N ASP A 77 -7.62 -2.89 6.33
CA ASP A 77 -7.46 -3.75 7.52
C ASP A 77 -6.21 -4.64 7.43
N ASN A 78 -5.51 -4.65 6.30
CA ASN A 78 -4.14 -5.16 6.32
C ASN A 78 -3.30 -4.18 7.12
N ASN A 79 -2.79 -4.66 8.24
CA ASN A 79 -1.72 -4.09 9.05
C ASN A 79 -0.39 -3.84 8.30
N LEU A 80 -0.42 -3.59 6.99
CA LEU A 80 0.73 -3.19 6.17
C LEU A 80 1.22 -1.78 6.52
N THR A 81 0.40 -0.95 7.17
CA THR A 81 0.75 0.40 7.65
C THR A 81 1.06 0.44 9.16
N GLN A 82 1.25 -0.70 9.82
CA GLN A 82 1.71 -0.72 11.22
C GLN A 82 3.21 -0.41 11.38
N TYR A 83 3.80 0.28 10.39
CA TYR A 83 5.05 1.01 10.56
C TYR A 83 4.73 2.50 10.49
N SER A 84 4.78 3.15 11.66
CA SER A 84 4.79 4.60 11.86
C SER A 84 3.45 5.27 12.19
N LYS A 85 2.65 4.68 13.09
CA LYS A 85 1.82 5.48 14.00
C LYS A 85 2.27 5.39 15.47
N ASP A 86 3.53 4.98 15.67
CA ASP A 86 4.20 4.94 16.98
C ASP A 86 5.36 5.95 17.10
N ALA A 87 5.66 6.72 16.06
CA ALA A 87 6.80 7.65 16.07
C ALA A 87 6.47 9.10 16.52
N THR A 88 5.21 9.42 16.81
CA THR A 88 4.80 10.79 17.17
C THR A 88 4.10 10.93 18.51
N MET A 89 4.09 9.90 19.36
CA MET A 89 3.54 10.02 20.73
C MET A 89 4.54 9.78 21.86
N ASP A 90 5.76 9.29 21.58
CA ASP A 90 6.68 8.85 22.63
C ASP A 90 7.78 9.87 23.01
N ASN A 91 7.91 10.97 22.26
CA ASN A 91 8.94 11.98 22.55
C ASN A 91 8.52 13.08 23.54
N GLU A 92 7.23 13.33 23.78
CA GLU A 92 6.84 14.36 24.76
C GLU A 92 6.89 13.85 26.20
N LYS A 93 6.61 12.57 26.45
CA LYS A 93 6.66 11.99 27.81
C LYS A 93 8.08 11.68 28.30
N LYS A 94 9.02 11.34 27.42
CA LYS A 94 10.40 11.03 27.81
C LYS A 94 11.19 12.26 28.26
N VAL A 95 10.93 13.45 27.71
CA VAL A 95 11.64 14.68 28.10
C VAL A 95 11.16 15.18 29.46
N ALA A 96 9.86 15.07 29.76
CA ALA A 96 9.30 15.44 31.07
C ALA A 96 9.89 14.61 32.23
N ASN A 97 10.22 13.35 31.98
CA ASN A 97 10.82 12.47 33.00
C ASN A 97 12.34 12.67 33.19
N MET A 98 13.06 13.24 32.21
CA MET A 98 14.46 13.63 32.42
C MET A 98 14.58 14.93 33.22
N ALA A 99 13.70 15.91 32.98
CA ALA A 99 13.74 17.19 33.70
C ALA A 99 13.48 17.04 35.22
N LYS A 100 12.63 16.09 35.64
CA LYS A 100 12.40 15.83 37.08
C LYS A 100 13.60 15.15 37.76
N LYS A 101 14.38 14.35 37.03
CA LYS A 101 15.46 13.54 37.63
C LYS A 101 16.73 14.34 37.93
N THR A 102 16.90 15.50 37.32
CA THR A 102 18.00 16.43 37.61
C THR A 102 17.70 17.33 38.81
N ILE A 103 16.45 17.70 39.06
CA ILE A 103 16.09 18.58 40.19
C ILE A 103 16.28 17.86 41.54
N ASP A 104 15.95 16.57 41.62
CA ASP A 104 16.13 15.77 42.86
C ASP A 104 17.60 15.41 43.16
N ARG A 105 18.52 15.57 42.19
CA ARG A 105 19.94 15.22 42.39
C ARG A 105 20.80 16.42 42.86
N ASP A 106 20.31 17.64 42.72
CA ASP A 106 21.04 18.88 43.07
C ASP A 106 20.69 19.44 44.46
N LEU A 107 19.82 18.77 45.23
CA LEU A 107 19.31 19.22 46.53
C LEU A 107 19.79 18.36 47.72
N LYS A 108 20.99 17.77 47.64
CA LYS A 108 21.58 17.03 48.77
C LYS A 108 22.99 17.46 49.10
#